data_AF-A0A6J8AQ24-F1
#
_entry.id   AF-A0A6J8AQ24-F1
#
_cell.length_a   1.000
_cell.length_b   1.000
_cell.length_c   1.000
_cell.angle_alpha   90.00
_cell.angle_beta   90.00
_cell.angle_gamma   90.00
#
_symmetry.space_group_name_H-M   'P 1'
#
loop_
_entity.id
_entity.type
_entity.pdbx_description
1 polymer ?
#
loop_
_entity_poly.entity_id
_entity_poly.type
_entity_poly.pdbx_seq_one_letter_code
_entity_poly.pdbx_strand_id
1 'polypeptide(L)'
;MRPSSQVEVKCWLCPMTFRTRRQLKNHLAAAPHKRLSVVCVWCPEEKSYRRMVDLKEHIMANHRSKIEIMPYSFLSENNGFWMSNYPETYAKVISPSNENSQEAMKARIEVLEFLNRVGNTNRKKEDWTLGWKCPREMVRGTQEEEVEQEKPMGHIHQHAPPSMKGWPSSNLH
;
A
#
# COMPACT_ATOMS: atom_id res chain seq x y z
N MET A 1 -17.87 -0.30 -33.49
CA MET A 1 -16.89 0.12 -32.46
C MET A 1 -17.11 -0.75 -31.23
N ARG A 2 -16.10 -1.53 -30.78
CA ARG A 2 -16.22 -2.30 -29.53
C ARG A 2 -16.12 -1.33 -28.34
N PRO A 3 -16.95 -1.44 -27.29
CA PRO A 3 -16.71 -0.68 -26.08
C PRO A 3 -15.41 -1.18 -25.47
N SER A 4 -14.41 -0.31 -25.40
CA SER A 4 -13.24 -0.56 -24.59
C SER A 4 -13.73 -0.62 -23.14
N SER A 5 -13.77 -1.81 -22.57
CA SER A 5 -14.03 -2.06 -21.15
C SER A 5 -12.88 -1.46 -20.35
N GLN A 6 -12.90 -0.14 -20.20
CA GLN A 6 -11.88 0.59 -19.46
C GLN A 6 -12.12 0.32 -17.97
N VAL A 7 -11.22 -0.45 -17.37
CA VAL A 7 -11.28 -0.76 -15.93
C VAL A 7 -11.18 0.55 -15.16
N GLU A 8 -12.26 0.94 -14.50
CA GLU A 8 -12.29 2.11 -13.64
C GLU A 8 -11.46 1.87 -12.38
N VAL A 9 -10.68 2.87 -11.98
CA VAL A 9 -9.90 2.85 -10.75
C VAL A 9 -10.69 3.60 -9.68
N LYS A 10 -11.20 2.86 -8.67
CA LYS A 10 -11.99 3.43 -7.58
C LYS A 10 -11.11 4.01 -6.47
N CYS A 11 -11.53 5.12 -5.87
CA CYS A 11 -10.99 5.54 -4.58
C CYS A 11 -11.58 4.66 -3.47
N TRP A 12 -10.76 4.19 -2.53
CA TRP A 12 -11.24 3.43 -1.37
C TRP A 12 -11.64 4.31 -0.18
N LEU A 13 -11.52 5.64 -0.30
CA LEU A 13 -11.87 6.61 0.73
C LEU A 13 -13.12 7.42 0.41
N CYS A 14 -13.61 7.36 -0.83
CA CYS A 14 -14.81 8.05 -1.26
C CYS A 14 -15.43 7.37 -2.50
N PRO A 15 -16.68 7.70 -2.86
CA PRO A 15 -17.37 7.07 -4.00
C PRO A 15 -16.83 7.42 -5.40
N MET A 16 -15.75 8.21 -5.53
CA MET A 16 -15.25 8.66 -6.83
C MET A 16 -14.49 7.57 -7.58
N THR A 17 -14.68 7.55 -8.91
CA THR A 17 -13.95 6.67 -9.83
C THR A 17 -13.13 7.48 -10.83
N PHE A 18 -12.03 6.89 -11.30
CA PHE A 18 -11.05 7.54 -12.16
C PHE A 18 -10.68 6.64 -13.35
N ARG A 19 -10.33 7.25 -14.48
CA ARG A 19 -9.93 6.50 -15.68
C ARG A 19 -8.48 5.99 -15.60
N THR A 20 -7.68 6.55 -14.70
CA THR A 20 -6.25 6.23 -14.58
C THR A 20 -5.78 6.25 -13.13
N ARG A 21 -4.74 5.45 -12.81
CA ARG A 21 -4.06 5.52 -11.51
C ARG A 21 -3.45 6.89 -11.22
N ARG A 22 -2.99 7.62 -12.25
CA ARG A 22 -2.47 8.99 -12.09
C ARG A 22 -3.53 9.95 -11.56
N GLN A 23 -4.76 9.86 -12.07
CA GLN A 23 -5.88 10.68 -11.60
C GLN A 23 -6.24 10.34 -10.15
N LEU A 24 -6.31 9.05 -9.79
CA LEU A 24 -6.53 8.64 -8.40
C LEU A 24 -5.41 9.15 -7.48
N LYS A 25 -4.14 9.06 -7.90
CA LYS A 25 -3.00 9.61 -7.14
C LYS A 25 -3.17 11.11 -6.88
N ASN A 26 -3.48 11.88 -7.92
CA ASN A 26 -3.70 13.33 -7.78
C ASN A 26 -4.88 13.64 -6.85
N HIS A 27 -5.96 12.85 -6.92
CA HIS A 27 -7.11 12.96 -6.02
C HIS A 27 -6.72 12.73 -4.56
N LEU A 28 -5.95 11.68 -4.27
CA LEU A 28 -5.50 11.35 -2.91
C LEU A 28 -4.53 12.40 -2.34
N ALA A 29 -3.73 13.06 -3.18
CA ALA A 29 -2.84 14.16 -2.77
C ALA A 29 -3.59 15.45 -2.41
N ALA A 30 -4.76 15.67 -3.00
CA ALA A 30 -5.55 16.88 -2.83
C ALA A 30 -6.56 16.78 -1.67
N ALA A 31 -7.20 17.90 -1.35
CA ALA A 31 -8.39 17.88 -0.49
C ALA A 31 -9.53 17.12 -1.19
N PRO A 32 -10.37 16.37 -0.45
CA PRO A 32 -10.46 16.35 1.00
C PRO A 32 -9.47 15.41 1.70
N HIS A 33 -8.82 14.48 0.98
CA HIS A 33 -8.09 13.38 1.61
C HIS A 33 -6.71 13.77 2.16
N LYS A 34 -5.88 14.47 1.35
CA LYS A 34 -4.49 14.80 1.66
C LYS A 34 -3.65 13.59 2.12
N ARG A 35 -3.96 12.39 1.61
CA ARG A 35 -3.39 11.11 2.06
C ARG A 35 -2.08 10.73 1.39
N LEU A 36 -1.53 11.58 0.52
CA LEU A 36 -0.18 11.40 -0.03
C LEU A 36 0.83 12.41 0.53
N SER A 37 0.50 13.04 1.67
CA SER A 37 1.37 14.05 2.25
C SER A 37 2.69 13.46 2.75
N VAL A 38 3.78 14.18 2.50
CA VAL A 38 5.15 13.85 2.91
C VAL A 38 5.73 14.97 3.77
N VAL A 39 6.52 14.62 4.77
CA VAL A 39 7.05 15.55 5.78
C VAL A 39 8.46 15.99 5.41
N CYS A 40 8.77 17.28 5.64
CA CYS A 40 10.15 17.74 5.67
C CYS A 40 10.78 17.46 7.04
N VAL A 41 11.78 16.57 7.05
CA VAL A 41 12.50 16.13 8.27
C VAL A 41 13.55 17.13 8.78
N TRP A 42 13.79 18.23 8.07
CA TRP A 42 14.78 19.25 8.46
C TRP A 42 14.19 20.54 9.00
N CYS A 43 12.86 20.68 8.97
CA CYS A 43 12.20 21.80 9.61
C CYS A 43 12.21 21.66 11.15
N PRO A 44 12.16 22.79 11.88
CA PRO A 44 12.00 22.79 13.33
C PRO A 44 10.59 22.37 13.78
N GLU A 45 9.60 22.50 12.89
CA GLU A 45 8.22 22.08 13.07
C GLU A 45 7.79 21.19 11.91
N GLU A 46 6.72 20.41 12.07
CA GLU A 46 6.24 19.56 10.99
C GLU A 46 5.66 20.40 9.84
N LYS A 47 6.36 20.39 8.71
CA LYS A 47 5.85 20.88 7.43
C LYS A 47 5.57 19.70 6.51
N SER A 48 4.31 19.53 6.14
CA SER A 48 3.87 18.49 5.20
C SER A 48 3.53 19.08 3.84
N TYR A 49 3.88 18.34 2.79
CA TYR A 49 3.71 18.71 1.39
C TYR A 49 2.87 17.66 0.69
N ARG A 50 2.00 18.10 -0.24
CA ARG A 50 1.06 17.19 -0.92
C ARG A 50 1.75 16.29 -1.94
N ARG A 51 2.92 16.70 -2.45
CA ARG A 51 3.70 15.99 -3.46
C ARG A 51 5.19 16.11 -3.16
N MET A 52 5.96 15.12 -3.63
CA MET A 52 7.42 15.13 -3.50
C MET A 52 8.10 16.31 -4.23
N VAL A 53 7.53 16.80 -5.33
CA VAL A 53 8.05 17.98 -6.03
C VAL A 53 7.96 19.23 -5.15
N ASP A 54 6.85 19.41 -4.44
CA ASP A 54 6.65 20.56 -3.55
C ASP A 54 7.63 20.49 -2.36
N LEU A 55 7.86 19.29 -1.82
CA LEU A 55 8.87 19.05 -0.78
C LEU A 55 10.29 19.36 -1.28
N LYS A 56 10.62 18.94 -2.51
CA LYS A 56 11.93 19.17 -3.12
C LYS A 56 12.21 20.67 -3.30
N GLU A 57 11.24 21.42 -3.81
CA GLU A 57 11.34 22.87 -3.95
C GLU A 57 11.56 23.55 -2.60
N HIS A 58 10.79 23.16 -1.59
CA HIS A 58 10.97 23.65 -0.23
C HIS A 58 12.40 23.39 0.29
N ILE A 59 12.89 22.17 0.15
CA ILE A 59 14.22 21.78 0.61
C ILE A 59 15.31 22.56 -0.15
N MET A 60 15.17 22.73 -1.47
CA MET A 60 16.14 23.50 -2.25
C MET A 60 16.22 24.96 -1.80
N ALA A 61 15.10 25.54 -1.38
CA ALA A 61 15.03 26.93 -0.91
C ALA A 61 15.48 27.09 0.55
N ASN A 62 15.21 26.11 1.44
CA ASN A 62 15.35 26.29 2.89
C ASN A 62 16.42 25.38 3.53
N HIS A 63 16.81 24.30 2.86
CA HIS A 63 17.67 23.24 3.39
C HIS A 63 18.70 22.78 2.34
N ARG A 64 19.20 23.70 1.50
CA ARG A 64 20.07 23.39 0.36
C ARG A 64 21.29 22.53 0.73
N SER A 65 21.94 22.83 1.85
CA SER A 65 23.11 22.09 2.33
C SER A 65 22.82 20.63 2.63
N LYS A 66 21.57 20.26 2.92
CA LYS A 66 21.17 18.87 3.15
C LYS A 66 21.13 18.06 1.85
N ILE A 67 20.77 18.69 0.73
CA ILE A 67 20.73 17.98 -0.58
C ILE A 67 22.13 17.60 -1.05
N GLU A 68 23.13 18.43 -0.77
CA GLU A 68 24.50 18.23 -1.24
C GLU A 68 25.14 16.94 -0.69
N ILE A 69 24.66 16.45 0.47
CA ILE A 69 25.16 15.24 1.13
C ILE A 69 24.24 14.02 0.98
N MET A 70 23.10 14.19 0.29
CA MET A 70 22.09 13.16 0.12
C MET A 70 22.24 12.46 -1.24
N PRO A 71 21.92 11.16 -1.34
CA PRO A 71 21.90 10.49 -2.63
C PRO A 71 20.90 11.16 -3.59
N TYR A 72 21.18 11.14 -4.89
CA TYR A 72 20.38 11.82 -5.92
C TYR A 72 18.88 11.44 -5.86
N SER A 73 18.59 10.18 -5.58
CA SER A 73 17.25 9.57 -5.51
C SER A 73 16.57 9.72 -4.14
N PHE A 74 17.20 10.39 -3.16
CA PHE A 74 16.64 10.57 -1.82
C PHE A 74 15.24 11.24 -1.83
N LEU A 75 15.04 12.21 -2.73
CA LEU A 75 13.75 12.89 -2.92
C LEU A 75 12.94 12.34 -4.11
N SER A 76 13.15 11.08 -4.50
CA SER A 76 12.32 10.43 -5.51
C SER A 76 10.90 10.18 -4.99
N GLU A 77 9.93 10.06 -5.91
CA GLU A 77 8.55 9.76 -5.57
C GLU A 77 8.41 8.46 -4.77
N ASN A 78 9.16 7.42 -5.14
CA ASN A 78 9.19 6.13 -4.44
C ASN A 78 9.74 6.25 -3.01
N ASN A 79 10.78 7.06 -2.80
CA ASN A 79 11.39 7.23 -1.48
C ASN A 79 10.53 8.09 -0.54
N GLY A 80 9.58 8.87 -1.08
CA GLY A 80 8.60 9.64 -0.30
C GLY A 80 7.77 8.80 0.67
N PHE A 81 7.61 7.49 0.41
CA PHE A 81 6.99 6.55 1.33
C PHE A 81 7.57 6.62 2.75
N TRP A 82 8.89 6.68 2.87
CA TRP A 82 9.58 6.67 4.17
C TRP A 82 9.34 7.93 5.00
N MET A 83 8.94 9.02 4.33
CA MET A 83 8.64 10.34 4.91
C MET A 83 7.13 10.67 4.87
N SER A 84 6.27 9.69 4.56
CA SER A 84 4.83 9.93 4.43
C SER A 84 4.09 9.87 5.77
N ASN A 85 3.09 10.74 5.93
CA ASN A 85 2.15 10.65 7.05
C ASN A 85 1.16 9.48 6.92
N TYR A 86 0.98 8.91 5.72
CA TYR A 86 0.03 7.83 5.46
C TYR A 86 0.68 6.73 4.58
N PRO A 87 1.65 5.99 5.11
CA PRO A 87 2.47 5.04 4.34
C PRO A 87 1.62 3.96 3.65
N GLU A 88 0.55 3.47 4.29
CA GLU A 88 -0.38 2.50 3.70
C GLU A 88 -1.05 3.04 2.43
N THR A 89 -1.56 4.27 2.51
CA THR A 89 -2.20 4.91 1.35
C THR A 89 -1.16 5.20 0.28
N TYR A 90 0.02 5.67 0.68
CA TYR A 90 1.12 5.95 -0.22
C TYR A 90 1.56 4.70 -1.00
N ALA A 91 1.79 3.58 -0.31
CA ALA A 91 2.21 2.31 -0.89
C ALA A 91 1.18 1.69 -1.85
N LYS A 92 -0.12 1.93 -1.63
CA LYS A 92 -1.19 1.46 -2.53
C LYS A 92 -1.16 2.12 -3.91
N VAL A 93 -0.59 3.32 -4.05
CA VAL A 93 -0.57 4.06 -5.34
C VAL A 93 0.82 4.39 -5.85
N ILE A 94 1.84 4.30 -5.01
CA ILE A 94 3.25 4.55 -5.34
C ILE A 94 4.07 3.44 -4.70
N SER A 95 4.71 2.61 -5.54
CA SER A 95 5.59 1.55 -5.05
C SER A 95 6.77 2.15 -4.27
N PRO A 96 6.98 1.78 -3.00
CA PRO A 96 8.12 2.27 -2.22
C PRO A 96 9.47 1.87 -2.85
N SER A 97 10.52 2.63 -2.56
CA SER A 97 11.89 2.19 -2.85
C SER A 97 12.24 0.94 -2.02
N ASN A 98 13.29 0.21 -2.45
CA ASN A 98 13.78 -0.94 -1.69
C ASN A 98 14.15 -0.49 -0.27
N GLU A 99 13.60 -1.16 0.74
CA GLU A 99 13.82 -0.83 2.15
C GLU A 99 15.31 -0.84 2.55
N ASN A 100 16.12 -1.65 1.88
CA ASN A 100 17.55 -1.79 2.13
C ASN A 100 18.40 -0.83 1.28
N SER A 101 17.78 0.03 0.47
CA SER A 101 18.50 1.05 -0.28
C SER A 101 19.11 2.11 0.65
N GLN A 102 20.19 2.75 0.21
CA GLN A 102 20.82 3.84 0.97
C GLN A 102 19.84 4.99 1.24
N GLU A 103 18.97 5.31 0.29
CA GLU A 103 17.97 6.37 0.38
C GLU A 103 16.91 6.06 1.42
N ALA A 104 16.43 4.81 1.46
CA ALA A 104 15.46 4.35 2.44
C ALA A 104 16.04 4.33 3.85
N MET A 105 17.29 3.88 4.01
CA MET A 105 17.99 3.92 5.30
C MET A 105 18.19 5.36 5.78
N LYS A 106 18.71 6.25 4.93
CA LYS A 106 18.89 7.67 5.28
C LYS A 106 17.56 8.35 5.61
N ALA A 107 16.50 8.10 4.84
CA ALA A 107 15.20 8.72 5.11
C ALA A 107 14.66 8.32 6.49
N ARG A 108 14.79 7.04 6.85
CA ARG A 108 14.38 6.56 8.18
C ARG A 108 15.20 7.18 9.30
N ILE A 109 16.52 7.29 9.15
CA ILE A 109 17.39 7.96 10.13
C ILE A 109 16.96 9.41 10.35
N GLU A 110 16.81 10.17 9.25
CA GLU A 110 16.42 11.59 9.33
C GLU A 110 15.03 11.79 9.92
N VAL A 111 14.07 10.89 9.64
CA VAL A 111 12.76 10.90 10.31
C VAL A 111 12.90 10.68 11.81
N LEU A 112 13.70 9.71 12.25
CA LEU A 112 13.89 9.46 13.69
C LEU A 112 14.56 10.66 14.38
N GLU A 113 15.56 11.29 13.75
CA GLU A 113 16.16 12.52 14.25
C GLU A 113 15.15 13.66 14.33
N PHE A 114 14.32 13.83 13.31
CA PHE A 114 13.23 14.80 13.32
C PHE A 114 12.26 14.57 14.49
N LEU A 115 11.80 13.34 14.69
CA LEU A 115 10.87 12.98 15.76
C LEU A 115 11.48 13.11 17.16
N ASN A 116 12.81 13.06 17.29
CA ASN A 116 13.49 13.36 18.55
C ASN A 116 13.52 14.86 18.85
N ARG A 117 13.48 15.72 17.82
CA ARG A 117 13.48 17.19 17.96
C ARG A 117 12.07 17.76 18.12
N VAL A 118 11.07 17.16 17.47
CA VAL A 118 9.71 17.69 17.41
C VAL A 118 8.79 16.94 18.36
N GLY A 119 8.22 17.65 19.33
CA GLY A 119 7.36 17.06 20.37
C GLY A 119 5.91 16.76 19.95
N ASN A 120 5.43 17.35 18.85
CA ASN A 120 4.07 17.12 18.34
C ASN A 120 4.08 16.99 16.81
N THR A 121 3.62 15.85 16.32
CA THR A 121 3.52 15.53 14.90
C THR A 121 2.17 14.89 14.59
N ASN A 122 1.68 15.06 13.37
CA ASN A 122 0.45 14.47 12.87
C ASN A 122 0.47 12.93 12.95
N ARG A 123 1.65 12.33 12.76
CA ARG A 123 1.90 10.89 12.91
C ARG A 123 2.78 10.65 14.12
N LYS A 124 2.29 9.86 15.09
CA LYS A 124 3.02 9.56 16.34
C LYS A 124 4.31 8.79 16.06
N LYS A 125 5.30 8.94 16.94
CA LYS A 125 6.64 8.34 16.76
C LYS A 125 6.58 6.82 16.60
N GLU A 126 5.75 6.15 17.38
CA GLU A 126 5.60 4.69 17.37
C GLU A 126 5.02 4.22 16.01
N ASP A 127 4.06 4.98 15.47
CA ASP A 127 3.41 4.70 14.20
C ASP A 127 4.36 4.78 13.02
N TRP A 128 5.43 5.58 13.09
CA TRP A 128 6.45 5.69 12.04
C TRP A 128 7.09 4.34 11.72
N THR A 129 7.58 3.67 12.76
CA THR A 129 8.28 2.39 12.63
C THR A 129 7.36 1.25 12.18
N LEU A 130 6.09 1.25 12.64
CA LEU A 130 5.09 0.28 12.21
C LEU A 130 4.76 0.43 10.73
N GLY A 131 4.47 1.65 10.29
CA GLY A 131 4.11 1.88 8.89
C GLY A 131 5.23 1.61 7.90
N TRP A 132 6.50 1.59 8.33
CA TRP A 132 7.63 1.16 7.50
C TRP A 132 7.68 -0.36 7.25
N LYS A 133 7.02 -1.18 8.07
CA LYS A 133 6.91 -2.64 7.87
C LYS A 133 5.81 -3.03 6.88
N CYS A 134 4.87 -2.11 6.65
CA CYS A 134 3.69 -2.30 5.82
C CYS A 134 3.90 -2.66 4.32
N PRO A 135 5.02 -2.32 3.64
CA PRO A 135 5.19 -2.66 2.21
C PRO A 135 5.15 -4.16 1.92
N ARG A 136 5.54 -5.02 2.88
CA ARG A 136 5.63 -6.48 2.68
C ARG A 136 4.29 -7.20 2.85
N GLU A 137 3.38 -6.65 3.63
CA GLU A 137 2.10 -7.31 3.96
C GLU A 137 1.02 -7.00 2.91
N MET A 138 1.07 -5.83 2.28
CA MET A 138 0.06 -5.41 1.28
C MET A 138 0.23 -6.05 -0.10
N VAL A 139 1.43 -6.53 -0.46
CA VAL A 139 1.67 -7.21 -1.76
C VAL A 139 1.07 -8.62 -1.76
N ARG A 140 0.98 -9.29 -0.59
CA ARG A 140 0.29 -10.59 -0.45
C ARG A 140 -1.23 -10.45 -0.50
N GLY A 141 -1.78 -9.41 0.13
CA GLY A 141 -3.24 -9.19 0.20
C GLY A 141 -3.92 -8.81 -1.11
N THR A 142 -3.19 -8.64 -2.22
CA THR A 142 -3.77 -8.39 -3.55
C THR A 142 -3.76 -9.60 -4.49
N GLN A 143 -3.20 -10.74 -4.09
CA GLN A 143 -3.15 -11.96 -4.91
C GLN A 143 -4.09 -13.08 -4.43
N GLU A 144 -4.71 -12.94 -3.25
CA GLU A 144 -5.53 -14.02 -2.65
C GLU A 144 -7.05 -13.84 -2.88
N GLU A 145 -7.52 -12.76 -3.52
CA GLU A 145 -8.95 -12.52 -3.77
C GLU A 145 -9.45 -12.94 -5.17
N GLU A 146 -8.62 -13.58 -6.02
CA GLU A 146 -9.03 -14.06 -7.35
C GLU A 146 -8.86 -15.59 -7.54
N VAL A 147 -9.28 -16.42 -6.58
CA VAL A 147 -9.63 -17.83 -6.89
C VAL A 147 -10.75 -18.31 -5.96
N GLU A 148 -11.98 -17.92 -6.22
CA GLU A 148 -13.14 -18.77 -5.90
C GLU A 148 -13.83 -19.08 -7.23
N GLN A 149 -13.38 -20.17 -7.85
CA GLN A 149 -13.96 -20.69 -9.07
C GLN A 149 -15.40 -21.15 -8.80
N GLU A 150 -16.33 -20.56 -9.55
CA GLU A 150 -17.70 -21.04 -9.69
C GLU A 150 -17.69 -22.53 -10.02
N LYS A 151 -18.17 -23.35 -9.09
CA LYS A 151 -18.42 -24.77 -9.33
C LYS A 151 -19.76 -24.89 -10.05
N PRO A 152 -19.84 -25.46 -11.27
CA PRO A 152 -21.12 -25.61 -11.95
C PRO A 152 -21.99 -26.61 -11.20
N MET A 153 -23.26 -26.23 -11.03
CA MET A 153 -24.32 -26.98 -10.37
C MET A 153 -24.50 -28.34 -11.08
N GLY A 154 -24.03 -29.41 -10.44
CA GLY A 154 -24.12 -30.78 -10.95
C GLY A 154 -25.57 -31.28 -11.02
N HIS A 155 -25.90 -31.91 -12.13
CA HIS A 155 -27.16 -32.61 -12.37
C HIS A 155 -27.41 -33.69 -11.30
N ILE A 156 -28.66 -33.76 -10.86
CA ILE A 156 -29.19 -34.76 -9.93
C ILE A 156 -29.18 -36.13 -10.62
N HIS A 157 -28.27 -37.01 -10.23
CA HIS A 157 -28.40 -38.45 -10.48
C HIS A 157 -28.94 -39.13 -9.21
N GLN A 158 -30.10 -39.77 -9.37
CA GLN A 158 -30.76 -40.58 -8.35
C GLN A 158 -29.95 -41.87 -8.15
N HIS A 159 -29.56 -42.16 -6.91
CA HIS A 159 -29.03 -43.46 -6.51
C HIS A 159 -30.07 -44.20 -5.66
N ALA A 160 -30.44 -45.39 -6.11
CA ALA A 160 -31.26 -46.37 -5.39
C ALA A 160 -30.45 -47.07 -4.28
N PRO A 161 -31.09 -47.59 -3.21
CA PRO A 161 -30.41 -48.21 -2.08
C PRO A 161 -29.91 -49.64 -2.37
N PRO A 162 -28.88 -50.14 -1.66
CA PRO A 162 -28.33 -51.47 -1.88
C PRO A 162 -29.14 -52.57 -1.16
N SER A 163 -29.43 -53.65 -1.90
CA SER A 163 -30.04 -54.88 -1.38
C SER A 163 -28.97 -55.77 -0.75
N MET A 164 -29.10 -56.05 0.56
CA MET A 164 -28.33 -57.08 1.28
C MET A 164 -28.83 -58.49 0.91
N LYS A 165 -27.93 -59.37 0.47
CA LYS A 165 -27.98 -60.84 0.58
C LYS A 165 -26.55 -61.25 0.89
N GLY A 166 -26.17 -61.98 1.94
CA GLY A 166 -26.80 -63.04 2.71
C GLY A 166 -25.66 -64.04 2.92
N TRP A 167 -25.18 -64.18 4.16
CA TRP A 167 -24.04 -65.02 4.54
C TRP A 167 -24.33 -66.53 4.44
N PRO A 168 -23.30 -67.39 4.30
CA PRO A 168 -23.47 -68.83 4.15
C PRO A 168 -23.74 -69.49 5.52
N SER A 169 -24.62 -70.50 5.54
CA SER A 169 -24.74 -71.43 6.66
C SER A 169 -24.05 -72.74 6.33
N SER A 170 -23.28 -73.23 7.29
CA SER A 170 -22.51 -74.48 7.29
C SER A 170 -23.35 -75.66 7.81
N ASN A 171 -23.15 -76.86 7.24
CA ASN A 171 -22.75 -78.11 7.93
C ASN A 171 -23.25 -79.43 7.28
N LEU A 172 -22.31 -80.39 7.25
CA LEU A 172 -22.39 -81.87 7.42
C LEU A 172 -23.68 -82.63 7.05
N HIS A 173 -23.58 -83.57 6.10
CA HIS A 173 -23.27 -85.00 6.33
C HIS A 173 -22.88 -85.67 5.01
#